data_AF-A0A397VX73-F1
#
_entry.id   AF-A0A397VX73-F1
#
_cell.length_a   1.000
_cell.length_b   1.000
_cell.length_c   1.000
_cell.angle_alpha   90.00
_cell.angle_beta   90.00
_cell.angle_gamma   90.00
#
_symmetry.space_group_name_H-M   'P 1'
#
loop_
_entity.id
_entity.type
_entity.pdbx_description
1 polymer ?
#
loop_
_entity_poly.entity_id
_entity_poly.type
_entity_poly.pdbx_seq_one_letter_code
_entity_poly.pdbx_strand_id
1 'polypeptide(L)'
;MTNEDISKKSKNPKVYFITEFLRKIEDPNYKEEVNYDLPENATPLEQAKYNICQAILAYQQDQNLLVEKVAQQIKLTIPETKGIFFAKINNFTLDRLMVYASQLFFAHEIKVVVEDKDIFVKENRTLCLDIVNWTGYF
;
A
#
# COMPACT_ATOMS: atom_id res chain seq x y z
N MET A 1 -24.19 17.14 -36.97
CA MET A 1 -24.61 17.24 -35.56
C MET A 1 -23.76 18.31 -34.92
N THR A 2 -24.40 19.40 -34.51
CA THR A 2 -23.76 20.67 -34.10
C THR A 2 -23.38 20.65 -32.61
N ASN A 3 -22.40 21.50 -32.27
CA ASN A 3 -21.72 21.61 -30.98
C ASN A 3 -22.58 22.18 -29.82
N GLU A 4 -23.87 21.90 -29.79
CA GLU A 4 -24.81 22.52 -28.83
C GLU A 4 -25.33 21.58 -27.73
N ASP A 5 -24.92 20.31 -27.71
CA ASP A 5 -25.40 19.31 -26.74
C ASP A 5 -24.46 19.04 -25.55
N ILE A 6 -23.40 19.83 -25.34
CA ILE A 6 -22.66 19.84 -24.05
C ILE A 6 -23.33 20.86 -23.12
N SER A 7 -24.65 20.73 -22.96
CA SER A 7 -25.43 21.54 -22.04
C SER A 7 -25.15 21.09 -20.60
N LYS A 8 -24.72 22.05 -19.77
CA LYS A 8 -24.78 22.05 -18.29
C LYS A 8 -23.72 21.23 -17.54
N LYS A 9 -22.43 21.62 -17.67
CA LYS A 9 -21.37 21.20 -16.74
C LYS A 9 -21.69 21.76 -15.33
N SER A 10 -22.12 20.87 -14.43
CA SER A 10 -22.41 21.12 -13.02
C SER A 10 -21.33 21.99 -12.35
N LYS A 11 -21.71 23.11 -11.73
CA LYS A 11 -20.83 24.05 -11.01
C LYS A 11 -20.42 23.51 -9.63
N ASN A 12 -19.98 22.25 -9.54
CA ASN A 12 -19.37 21.72 -8.33
C ASN A 12 -17.83 21.80 -8.47
N PRO A 13 -17.13 22.65 -7.69
CA PRO A 13 -15.68 22.82 -7.77
C PRO A 13 -14.90 21.50 -7.62
N LYS A 14 -15.43 20.58 -6.80
CA LYS A 14 -14.82 19.26 -6.57
C LYS A 14 -14.89 18.38 -7.81
N VAL A 15 -16.03 18.39 -8.50
CA VAL A 15 -16.22 17.65 -9.76
C VAL A 15 -15.30 18.21 -10.85
N TYR A 16 -15.20 19.54 -10.95
CA TYR A 16 -14.30 20.19 -11.89
C TYR A 16 -12.83 19.79 -11.65
N PHE A 17 -12.37 19.86 -10.40
CA PHE A 17 -11.00 19.46 -10.04
C PHE A 17 -10.71 18.00 -10.42
N ILE A 18 -11.59 17.07 -10.07
CA ILE A 18 -11.44 15.64 -10.42
C ILE A 18 -11.39 15.48 -11.94
N THR A 19 -12.31 16.10 -12.69
CA THR A 19 -12.33 15.96 -14.16
C THR A 19 -11.08 16.51 -14.84
N GLU A 20 -10.54 17.64 -14.39
CA GLU A 20 -9.31 18.20 -14.96
C GLU A 20 -8.07 17.40 -14.52
N PHE A 21 -8.06 16.84 -13.31
CA PHE A 21 -7.00 15.95 -12.86
C PHE A 21 -6.99 14.65 -13.68
N LEU A 22 -8.14 13.99 -13.85
CA LEU A 22 -8.28 12.79 -14.68
C LEU A 22 -7.83 13.06 -16.12
N ARG A 23 -8.29 14.16 -16.72
CA ARG A 23 -7.88 14.56 -18.07
C ARG A 23 -6.36 14.75 -18.21
N LYS A 24 -5.70 15.22 -17.16
CA LYS A 24 -4.23 15.39 -17.15
C LYS A 24 -3.50 14.05 -17.08
N ILE A 25 -3.92 13.14 -16.20
CA ILE A 25 -3.24 11.85 -16.03
C ILE A 25 -3.53 10.86 -17.18
N GLU A 26 -4.63 11.06 -17.91
CA GLU A 26 -4.97 10.30 -19.13
C GLU A 26 -4.20 10.77 -20.38
N ASP A 27 -3.48 11.89 -20.33
CA ASP A 27 -2.68 12.36 -21.46
C ASP A 27 -1.52 11.37 -21.71
N PRO A 28 -1.38 10.79 -22.90
CA PRO A 28 -0.27 9.88 -23.22
C PRO A 28 1.12 10.54 -23.13
N ASN A 29 1.18 11.88 -23.13
CA ASN A 29 2.39 12.66 -22.89
C ASN A 29 2.53 13.13 -21.44
N TYR A 30 1.69 12.68 -20.52
CA TYR A 30 1.83 12.98 -19.10
C TYR A 30 3.13 12.33 -18.58
N LYS A 31 4.11 13.17 -18.26
CA LYS A 31 5.45 12.73 -17.81
C LYS A 31 5.63 12.78 -16.30
N GLU A 32 4.62 13.22 -15.57
CA GLU A 32 4.68 13.25 -14.11
C GLU A 32 4.53 11.82 -13.55
N GLU A 33 5.08 11.63 -12.36
CA GLU A 33 5.17 10.31 -11.75
C GLU A 33 3.79 9.87 -11.25
N VAL A 34 3.31 8.73 -11.76
CA VAL A 34 2.08 8.08 -11.29
C VAL A 34 2.37 7.24 -10.05
N ASN A 35 1.37 7.07 -9.17
CA ASN A 35 1.47 6.13 -8.06
C ASN A 35 1.49 4.70 -8.61
N TYR A 36 2.45 3.89 -8.14
CA TYR A 36 2.59 2.51 -8.59
C TYR A 36 1.74 1.61 -7.71
N ASP A 37 0.75 0.97 -8.33
CA ASP A 37 0.00 -0.09 -7.66
C ASP A 37 0.82 -1.37 -7.54
N LEU A 38 0.53 -2.09 -6.46
CA LEU A 38 1.12 -3.38 -6.19
C LEU A 38 0.41 -4.44 -7.06
N PRO A 39 1.14 -5.33 -7.77
CA PRO A 39 0.50 -6.37 -8.56
C PRO A 39 -0.24 -7.38 -7.66
N GLU A 40 -1.30 -8.01 -8.18
CA GLU A 40 -2.15 -8.94 -7.40
C GLU A 40 -1.35 -10.10 -6.76
N ASN A 41 -0.27 -10.52 -7.41
CA ASN A 41 0.61 -11.61 -6.97
C ASN A 41 1.88 -11.12 -6.26
N ALA A 42 1.88 -9.91 -5.69
CA ALA A 42 3.05 -9.35 -5.04
C ALA A 42 3.54 -10.21 -3.86
N THR A 43 4.85 -10.36 -3.80
CA THR A 43 5.54 -11.10 -2.74
C THR A 43 5.36 -10.40 -1.38
N PRO A 44 5.52 -11.13 -0.26
CA PRO A 44 5.49 -10.52 1.07
C PRO A 44 6.50 -9.38 1.24
N LEU A 45 7.66 -9.47 0.60
CA LEU A 45 8.68 -8.42 0.62
C LEU A 45 8.22 -7.15 -0.10
N GLU A 46 7.59 -7.30 -1.26
CA GLU A 46 7.03 -6.16 -2.01
C GLU A 46 5.88 -5.51 -1.25
N GLN A 47 4.99 -6.31 -0.65
CA GLN A 47 3.92 -5.81 0.23
C GLN A 47 4.48 -5.03 1.41
N ALA A 48 5.52 -5.54 2.08
CA ALA A 48 6.16 -4.84 3.20
C ALA A 48 6.76 -3.49 2.78
N LYS A 49 7.49 -3.45 1.66
CA LYS A 49 8.04 -2.19 1.11
C LYS A 49 6.92 -1.21 0.75
N TYR A 50 5.87 -1.68 0.09
CA TYR A 50 4.72 -0.86 -0.29
C TYR A 50 4.04 -0.26 0.94
N ASN A 51 3.78 -1.06 1.97
CA ASN A 51 3.15 -0.61 3.20
C ASN A 51 3.97 0.47 3.92
N ILE A 52 5.31 0.36 3.91
CA ILE A 52 6.18 1.41 4.48
C ILE A 52 6.10 2.70 3.63
N CYS A 53 6.11 2.59 2.30
CA CYS A 53 5.91 3.76 1.43
C CYS A 53 4.57 4.46 1.71
N GLN A 54 3.49 3.70 1.85
CA GLN A 54 2.16 4.25 2.18
C GLN A 54 2.15 4.90 3.57
N ALA A 55 2.80 4.31 4.57
CA ALA A 55 2.91 4.90 5.89
C ALA A 55 3.65 6.26 5.85
N ILE A 56 4.75 6.34 5.11
CA ILE A 56 5.51 7.59 4.94
C ILE A 56 4.69 8.66 4.22
N LEU A 57 3.92 8.28 3.18
CA LEU A 57 3.00 9.19 2.50
C LEU A 57 1.88 9.68 3.44
N ALA A 58 1.27 8.77 4.20
CA ALA A 58 0.24 9.11 5.17
C ALA A 58 0.76 10.12 6.21
N TYR A 59 1.98 9.91 6.73
CA TYR A 59 2.62 10.88 7.62
C TYR A 59 2.73 12.27 7.00
N GLN A 60 3.18 12.36 5.73
CA GLN A 60 3.29 13.63 5.03
C GLN A 60 1.92 14.33 4.94
N GLN A 61 0.86 13.58 4.62
CA GLN A 61 -0.49 14.08 4.45
C GLN A 61 -1.11 14.51 5.78
N ASP A 62 -1.01 13.67 6.81
CA ASP A 62 -1.56 13.89 8.16
C ASP A 62 -0.93 15.13 8.82
N GLN A 63 0.37 15.32 8.59
CA GLN A 63 1.12 16.47 9.11
C GLN A 63 1.08 17.69 8.15
N ASN A 64 0.43 17.58 6.99
CA ASN A 64 0.38 18.60 5.94
C ASN A 64 1.75 19.19 5.58
N LEU A 65 2.77 18.32 5.49
CA LEU A 65 4.15 18.72 5.24
C LEU A 65 4.40 18.92 3.75
N LEU A 66 5.23 19.91 3.42
CA LEU A 66 5.80 20.02 2.08
C LEU A 66 6.76 18.85 1.80
N VAL A 67 6.89 18.45 0.53
CA VAL A 67 7.79 17.35 0.11
C VAL A 67 9.22 17.63 0.55
N GLU A 68 9.66 18.87 0.47
CA GLU A 68 10.99 19.36 0.86
C GLU A 68 11.26 19.12 2.36
N LYS A 69 10.23 19.23 3.20
CA LYS A 69 10.36 19.01 4.64
C LYS A 69 10.55 17.53 4.96
N VAL A 70 9.79 16.66 4.31
CA VAL A 70 9.96 15.21 4.46
C VAL A 70 11.34 14.80 3.94
N ALA A 71 11.72 15.26 2.75
CA ALA A 71 13.03 15.01 2.14
C ALA A 71 14.19 15.41 3.08
N GLN A 72 14.08 16.58 3.72
CA GLN A 72 15.05 17.04 4.72
C GLN A 72 15.11 16.12 5.96
N GLN A 73 13.96 15.67 6.47
CA GLN A 73 13.89 14.79 7.64
C GLN A 73 14.52 13.42 7.39
N ILE A 74 14.22 12.81 6.23
CA ILE A 74 14.75 11.49 5.86
C ILE A 74 16.07 11.52 5.08
N LYS A 75 16.64 12.72 4.90
CA LYS A 75 17.92 12.98 4.22
C LYS A 75 17.99 12.45 2.79
N LEU A 76 16.90 12.62 2.04
CA LEU A 76 16.81 12.30 0.62
C LEU A 76 16.65 13.54 -0.24
N THR A 77 16.89 13.40 -1.54
CA THR A 77 16.51 14.43 -2.51
C THR A 77 14.99 14.47 -2.72
N ILE A 78 14.47 15.57 -3.27
CA ILE A 78 13.04 15.69 -3.59
C ILE A 78 12.58 14.59 -4.57
N PRO A 79 13.32 14.25 -5.66
CA PRO A 79 12.94 13.16 -6.55
C PRO A 79 12.90 11.79 -5.86
N GLU A 80 13.89 11.48 -5.01
CA GLU A 80 13.89 10.21 -4.27
C GLU A 80 12.71 10.13 -3.30
N THR A 81 12.40 11.23 -2.61
CA THR A 81 11.25 11.31 -1.70
C THR A 81 9.94 11.11 -2.44
N LYS A 82 9.80 11.73 -3.62
CA LYS A 82 8.65 11.48 -4.51
C LYS A 82 8.57 10.03 -4.95
N GLY A 83 9.71 9.37 -5.21
CA GLY A 83 9.76 7.94 -5.48
C GLY A 83 9.16 7.08 -4.37
N ILE A 84 9.30 7.48 -3.09
CA ILE A 84 8.63 6.83 -1.96
C ILE A 84 7.12 7.12 -2.00
N PHE A 85 6.72 8.38 -2.19
CA PHE A 85 5.30 8.78 -2.25
C PHE A 85 4.52 8.10 -3.38
N PHE A 86 5.20 7.79 -4.49
CA PHE A 86 4.62 7.05 -5.61
C PHE A 86 4.85 5.54 -5.51
N ALA A 87 5.29 5.02 -4.37
CA ALA A 87 5.50 3.60 -4.13
C ALA A 87 6.39 2.91 -5.18
N LYS A 88 7.48 3.56 -5.64
CA LYS A 88 8.49 2.95 -6.52
C LYS A 88 9.38 1.96 -5.76
N ILE A 89 8.79 0.88 -5.25
CA ILE A 89 9.40 -0.07 -4.31
C ILE A 89 10.68 -0.74 -4.83
N ASN A 90 10.86 -0.81 -6.14
CA ASN A 90 12.07 -1.37 -6.77
C ASN A 90 13.31 -0.48 -6.61
N ASN A 91 13.11 0.82 -6.32
CA ASN A 91 14.21 1.76 -6.12
C ASN A 91 14.78 1.71 -4.69
N PHE A 92 14.11 1.00 -3.77
CA PHE A 92 14.47 1.00 -2.35
C PHE A 92 14.59 -0.43 -1.80
N THR A 93 15.59 -0.65 -0.95
CA THR A 93 15.66 -1.86 -0.12
C THR A 93 14.76 -1.70 1.10
N LEU A 94 14.33 -2.83 1.68
CA LEU A 94 13.48 -2.82 2.88
C LEU A 94 14.19 -2.09 4.04
N ASP A 95 15.48 -2.35 4.24
CA ASP A 95 16.29 -1.77 5.31
C ASP A 95 16.34 -0.24 5.23
N ARG A 96 16.49 0.31 4.01
CA ARG A 96 16.50 1.76 3.79
C ARG A 96 15.14 2.37 4.11
N LEU A 97 14.05 1.73 3.67
CA LEU A 97 12.70 2.20 3.96
C LEU A 97 12.43 2.22 5.47
N MET A 98 12.89 1.21 6.21
CA MET A 98 12.79 1.19 7.67
C MET A 98 13.58 2.33 8.33
N VAL A 99 14.79 2.63 7.84
CA VAL A 99 15.58 3.77 8.33
C VAL A 99 14.82 5.08 8.08
N TYR A 100 14.28 5.31 6.88
CA TYR A 100 13.54 6.53 6.58
C TYR A 100 12.27 6.64 7.43
N ALA A 101 11.52 5.54 7.58
CA ALA A 101 10.36 5.48 8.45
C ALA A 101 10.72 5.84 9.90
N SER A 102 11.80 5.26 10.44
CA SER A 102 12.24 5.52 11.83
C SER A 102 12.64 6.98 12.09
N GLN A 103 12.99 7.73 11.05
CA GLN A 103 13.32 9.15 11.15
C GLN A 103 12.07 10.05 11.18
N LEU A 104 10.93 9.54 10.70
CA LEU A 104 9.65 10.27 10.70
C LEU A 104 8.78 9.87 11.89
N PHE A 105 8.70 8.58 12.18
CA PHE A 105 7.91 8.04 13.28
C PHE A 105 8.77 7.99 14.54
N PHE A 106 8.64 8.97 15.42
CA PHE A 106 9.25 8.88 16.75
C PHE A 106 8.64 7.69 17.51
N ALA A 107 9.44 6.65 17.79
CA ALA A 107 9.19 5.57 18.75
C ALA A 107 7.77 4.95 18.79
N HIS A 108 7.11 4.78 17.63
CA HIS A 108 5.91 3.94 17.53
C HIS A 108 6.28 2.64 16.83
N GLU A 109 6.18 1.54 17.58
CA GLU A 109 6.54 0.19 17.17
C GLU A 109 5.83 -0.19 15.86
N ILE A 110 6.62 -0.43 14.79
CA ILE A 110 6.09 -1.03 13.57
C ILE A 110 5.68 -2.46 13.91
N LYS A 111 4.39 -2.71 14.09
CA LYS A 111 3.86 -4.05 14.34
C LYS A 111 3.68 -4.78 13.01
N VAL A 112 4.58 -5.73 12.73
CA VAL A 112 4.39 -6.70 11.65
C VAL A 112 3.46 -7.79 12.15
N VAL A 113 2.24 -7.87 11.60
CA VAL A 113 1.34 -9.00 11.84
C VAL A 113 1.49 -9.94 10.65
N VAL A 114 2.10 -11.10 10.90
CA VAL A 114 2.12 -12.21 9.94
C VAL A 114 0.88 -13.03 10.24
N GLU A 115 -0.13 -12.95 9.38
CA GLU A 115 -1.26 -13.86 9.42
C GLU A 115 -0.89 -15.12 8.65
N ASP A 116 -0.63 -16.21 9.37
CA ASP A 116 -0.66 -17.53 8.77
C ASP A 116 -2.10 -17.81 8.37
N LYS A 117 -2.41 -17.67 7.07
CA LYS A 117 -3.61 -18.28 6.53
C LYS A 117 -3.39 -19.78 6.60
N ASP A 118 -3.93 -20.41 7.62
CA ASP A 118 -4.00 -21.86 7.74
C ASP A 118 -4.51 -22.42 6.40
N ILE A 119 -3.59 -22.99 5.62
CA ILE A 119 -3.94 -23.81 4.49
C ILE A 119 -4.55 -25.06 5.13
N PHE A 120 -5.88 -25.14 5.16
CA PHE A 120 -6.59 -26.34 5.59
C PHE A 120 -6.17 -27.51 4.68
N VAL A 121 -5.11 -28.21 5.08
CA VAL A 121 -4.81 -29.55 4.60
C VAL A 121 -5.91 -30.42 5.18
N LYS A 122 -6.86 -30.85 4.35
CA LYS A 122 -7.82 -31.90 4.71
C LYS A 122 -7.02 -33.17 4.98
N GLU A 123 -6.64 -33.38 6.23
CA GLU A 123 -6.09 -34.65 6.69
C GLU A 123 -7.24 -35.67 6.69
N ASN A 124 -7.30 -36.50 5.64
CA ASN A 124 -8.15 -37.69 5.60
C ASN A 124 -7.64 -38.69 6.65
N ARG A 125 -8.07 -38.55 7.91
CA ARG A 125 -7.90 -39.61 8.91
C ARG A 125 -9.05 -40.60 8.79
N THR A 126 -8.77 -41.72 8.13
CA THR A 126 -9.55 -42.95 8.22
C THR A 126 -9.68 -43.36 9.70
N LEU A 127 -10.89 -43.72 10.09
CA LEU A 127 -11.30 -44.15 11.42
C LEU A 127 -10.47 -45.35 11.93
N CYS A 128 -9.86 -45.20 13.10
CA CYS A 128 -9.62 -46.31 14.01
C CYS A 128 -10.39 -46.04 15.31
N LEU A 129 -11.69 -46.34 15.26
CA LEU A 129 -12.49 -46.60 16.45
C LEU A 129 -12.37 -48.10 16.74
N ASP A 130 -11.42 -48.48 17.59
CA ASP A 130 -11.49 -49.74 18.35
C ASP A 130 -11.13 -49.42 19.81
N ILE A 131 -12.03 -48.69 20.45
CA ILE A 131 -12.15 -48.70 21.91
C ILE A 131 -12.83 -50.04 22.25
N VAL A 132 -12.05 -51.10 22.37
CA VAL A 132 -12.49 -52.32 23.05
C VAL A 132 -12.33 -52.08 24.55
N ASN A 133 -13.41 -51.57 25.15
CA ASN A 133 -13.65 -51.60 26.59
C ASN A 133 -13.72 -53.06 27.04
N TRP A 134 -12.62 -53.62 27.52
CA TRP A 134 -12.67 -54.84 28.33
C TRP A 134 -12.84 -54.42 29.79
N THR A 135 -14.10 -54.36 30.20
CA THR A 135 -14.50 -54.20 31.60
C THR A 135 -14.23 -55.50 32.33
N GLY A 136 -13.44 -55.45 33.40
CA GLY A 136 -13.33 -56.52 34.37
C GLY A 136 -14.49 -56.44 35.36
N TYR A 137 -15.19 -57.56 35.58
CA TYR A 137 -15.84 -57.94 36.83
C TYR A 137 -16.00 -59.47 36.83
N PHE A 138 -15.82 -60.03 38.03
CA PHE A 138 -15.99 -61.41 38.51
C PHE A 138 -17.09 -62.25 37.85
#